data_AF-A0A6N7FH40-F1
#
_entry.id   AF-A0A6N7FH40-F1
#
_cell.length_a   1.000
_cell.length_b   1.000
_cell.length_c   1.000
_cell.angle_alpha   90.00
_cell.angle_beta   90.00
_cell.angle_gamma   90.00
#
_symmetry.space_group_name_H-M   'P 1'
#
loop_
_entity.id
_entity.type
_entity.pdbx_description
1 polymer ?
#
loop_
_entity_poly.entity_id
_entity_poly.type
_entity_poly.pdbx_seq_one_letter_code
_entity_poly.pdbx_strand_id
1 'polypeptide(L)'
;HGYIHKQKYFEKNQAMPVNVVLGSDPLDWFAASCPVPAGISEFDFAGGLRGNPTKVIRSDITGLPYPADAEIVLEGEIGPHELRDEGPFGEWPGYYASPKSLEPFIRVKRILHRNNPIVSCANPARPPHTLTLLRAITRSAHVWEELKKSGVPEIRGVWSHEPGPRQFTVVAIKQRYPGHVKQAGMIASQCFSG
;
A
#
# COMPACT_ATOMS: atom_id res chain seq x y z
N HIS A 1 2.18 -1.42 -7.23
CA HIS A 1 2.06 -2.58 -8.14
C HIS A 1 0.82 -2.56 -9.04
N GLY A 2 -0.39 -2.33 -8.50
CA GLY A 2 -1.64 -2.39 -9.28
C GLY A 2 -1.65 -1.60 -10.61
N TYR A 3 -1.13 -0.38 -10.63
CA TYR A 3 -1.01 0.44 -11.85
C TYR A 3 -0.19 -0.25 -12.96
N ILE A 4 0.95 -0.85 -12.61
CA ILE A 4 1.84 -1.54 -13.56
C ILE A 4 1.13 -2.77 -14.14
N HIS A 5 0.42 -3.54 -13.32
CA HIS A 5 -0.37 -4.67 -13.81
C HIS A 5 -1.46 -4.21 -14.76
N LYS A 6 -2.21 -3.16 -14.40
CA LYS A 6 -3.25 -2.57 -15.25
C LYS A 6 -2.71 -2.18 -16.62
N GLN A 7 -1.57 -1.48 -16.67
CA GLN A 7 -0.93 -1.09 -17.93
C GLN A 7 -0.59 -2.30 -18.81
N LYS A 8 0.01 -3.36 -18.24
CA LYS A 8 0.37 -4.58 -19.01
C LYS A 8 -0.83 -5.24 -19.68
N TYR A 9 -2.01 -5.22 -19.04
CA TYR A 9 -3.24 -5.74 -19.64
C TYR A 9 -3.80 -4.77 -20.69
N PHE A 10 -3.79 -3.46 -20.41
CA PHE A 10 -4.34 -2.44 -21.29
C PHE A 10 -3.53 -2.26 -22.59
N GLU A 11 -2.20 -2.39 -22.52
CA GLU A 11 -1.31 -2.40 -23.70
C GLU A 11 -1.63 -3.56 -24.66
N LYS A 12 -2.22 -4.64 -24.14
CA LYS A 12 -2.69 -5.80 -24.92
C LYS A 12 -4.17 -5.72 -25.26
N ASN A 13 -4.84 -4.61 -24.93
CA ASN A 13 -6.28 -4.43 -25.03
C ASN A 13 -7.08 -5.56 -24.35
N GLN A 14 -6.59 -6.05 -23.21
CA GLN A 14 -7.20 -7.10 -22.41
C GLN A 14 -7.79 -6.54 -21.13
N ALA A 15 -8.94 -7.08 -20.70
CA ALA A 15 -9.48 -6.78 -19.38
C ALA A 15 -8.57 -7.37 -18.30
N MET A 16 -8.28 -6.60 -17.26
CA MET A 16 -7.48 -7.06 -16.12
C MET A 16 -8.39 -7.72 -15.08
N PRO A 17 -8.20 -9.01 -14.74
CA PRO A 17 -8.93 -9.64 -13.65
C PRO A 17 -8.56 -9.00 -12.31
N VAL A 18 -9.54 -8.83 -11.42
CA VAL A 18 -9.33 -8.23 -10.10
C VAL A 18 -10.25 -8.87 -9.05
N ASN A 19 -9.69 -9.08 -7.86
CA ASN A 19 -10.45 -9.35 -6.65
C ASN A 19 -10.28 -8.16 -5.70
N VAL A 20 -11.38 -7.64 -5.16
CA VAL A 20 -11.37 -6.63 -4.09
C VAL A 20 -11.82 -7.31 -2.81
N VAL A 21 -10.97 -7.27 -1.80
CA VAL A 21 -11.24 -7.86 -0.49
C VAL A 21 -11.59 -6.73 0.48
N LEU A 22 -12.76 -6.79 1.10
CA LEU A 22 -13.18 -5.88 2.16
C LEU A 22 -13.22 -6.69 3.45
N GLY A 23 -12.28 -6.41 4.36
CA GLY A 23 -12.10 -7.18 5.60
C GLY A 23 -11.36 -8.51 5.39
N SER A 24 -10.28 -8.70 6.15
CA SER A 24 -9.49 -9.94 6.26
C SER A 24 -8.63 -9.88 7.53
N ASP A 25 -7.73 -10.84 7.75
CA ASP A 25 -6.63 -10.74 8.73
C ASP A 25 -5.97 -9.34 8.65
N PRO A 26 -5.87 -8.59 9.77
CA PRO A 26 -5.23 -7.28 9.81
C PRO A 26 -3.79 -7.27 9.27
N LEU A 27 -3.06 -8.39 9.37
CA LEU A 27 -1.72 -8.52 8.84
C LEU A 27 -1.70 -8.54 7.30
N ASP A 28 -2.68 -9.20 6.66
CA ASP A 28 -2.79 -9.18 5.20
C ASP A 28 -3.13 -7.77 4.70
N TRP A 29 -4.00 -7.05 5.45
CA TRP A 29 -4.32 -5.66 5.16
C TRP A 29 -3.11 -4.73 5.36
N PHE A 30 -2.32 -4.94 6.43
CA PHE A 30 -1.07 -4.23 6.64
C PHE A 30 -0.05 -4.51 5.52
N ALA A 31 0.13 -5.77 5.14
CA ALA A 31 1.03 -6.17 4.06
C ALA A 31 0.66 -5.52 2.72
N ALA A 32 -0.63 -5.46 2.38
CA ALA A 32 -1.12 -4.78 1.18
C ALA A 32 -0.81 -3.27 1.15
N SER A 33 -0.58 -2.65 2.32
CA SER A 33 -0.20 -1.24 2.44
C SER A 33 1.31 -0.99 2.43
N CYS A 34 2.12 -2.05 2.55
CA CYS A 34 3.57 -1.96 2.57
C CYS A 34 4.15 -1.87 1.15
N PRO A 35 5.23 -1.11 0.93
CA PRO A 35 5.96 -1.15 -0.34
C PRO A 35 6.83 -2.42 -0.38
N VAL A 36 6.20 -3.54 -0.67
CA VAL A 36 6.87 -4.82 -0.94
C VAL A 36 7.61 -4.73 -2.29
N PRO A 37 8.79 -5.35 -2.46
CA PRO A 37 9.50 -5.35 -3.73
C PRO A 37 8.71 -5.99 -4.88
N ALA A 38 8.95 -5.55 -6.10
CA ALA A 38 8.34 -6.14 -7.30
C ALA A 38 8.71 -7.63 -7.44
N GLY A 39 7.72 -8.45 -7.77
CA GLY A 39 7.89 -9.90 -7.94
C GLY A 39 7.72 -10.72 -6.66
N ILE A 40 7.57 -10.08 -5.49
CA ILE A 40 7.22 -10.72 -4.24
C ILE A 40 5.74 -10.50 -3.97
N SER A 41 5.00 -11.54 -3.60
CA SER A 41 3.60 -11.40 -3.21
C SER A 41 3.49 -10.80 -1.81
N GLU A 42 2.55 -9.88 -1.63
CA GLU A 42 2.19 -9.36 -0.31
C GLU A 42 1.68 -10.49 0.63
N PHE A 43 1.14 -11.60 0.10
CA PHE A 43 0.80 -12.79 0.90
C PHE A 43 2.03 -13.51 1.45
N ASP A 44 3.11 -13.60 0.67
CA ASP A 44 4.37 -14.19 1.12
C ASP A 44 5.03 -13.30 2.17
N PHE A 45 4.95 -11.97 2.00
CA PHE A 45 5.41 -11.00 3.00
C PHE A 45 4.63 -11.12 4.31
N ALA A 46 3.29 -11.17 4.24
CA ALA A 46 2.45 -11.40 5.42
C ALA A 46 2.78 -12.74 6.08
N GLY A 47 2.94 -13.81 5.29
CA GLY A 47 3.31 -15.13 5.80
C GLY A 47 4.69 -15.16 6.47
N GLY A 48 5.66 -14.42 5.93
CA GLY A 48 6.98 -14.26 6.53
C GLY A 48 6.94 -13.56 7.89
N LEU A 49 6.12 -12.51 8.04
CA LEU A 49 5.89 -11.84 9.32
C LEU A 49 5.14 -12.71 10.33
N ARG A 50 4.13 -13.47 9.85
CA ARG A 50 3.31 -14.36 10.68
C ARG A 50 4.07 -15.63 11.12
N GLY A 51 5.04 -16.06 10.33
CA GLY A 51 5.76 -17.33 10.49
C GLY A 51 5.05 -18.53 9.85
N ASN A 52 3.96 -18.30 9.11
CA ASN A 52 3.15 -19.33 8.46
C ASN A 52 2.37 -18.74 7.26
N PRO A 53 2.14 -19.53 6.19
CA PRO A 53 1.53 -19.01 4.95
C PRO A 53 0.12 -18.44 5.15
N THR A 54 -0.21 -17.35 4.46
CA THR A 54 -1.60 -16.88 4.35
C THR A 54 -2.43 -17.95 3.63
N LYS A 55 -3.56 -18.34 4.24
CA LYS A 55 -4.50 -19.28 3.63
C LYS A 55 -5.31 -18.54 2.58
N VAL A 56 -5.30 -19.04 1.35
CA VAL A 56 -6.00 -18.40 0.23
C VAL A 56 -6.98 -19.36 -0.44
N ILE A 57 -8.04 -18.80 -1.01
CA ILE A 57 -8.92 -19.47 -1.96
C ILE A 57 -8.63 -18.88 -3.34
N ARG A 58 -8.60 -19.72 -4.37
CA ARG A 58 -8.40 -19.28 -5.75
C ARG A 58 -9.76 -19.13 -6.43
N SER A 59 -10.01 -17.95 -6.98
CA SER A 59 -11.20 -17.67 -7.77
C SER A 59 -11.22 -18.50 -9.05
N ASP A 60 -12.34 -19.15 -9.33
CA ASP A 60 -12.65 -19.76 -10.63
C ASP A 60 -13.07 -18.72 -11.69
N ILE A 61 -13.44 -17.50 -11.29
CA ILE A 61 -13.80 -16.41 -12.21
C ILE A 61 -12.57 -15.63 -12.66
N THR A 62 -11.70 -15.25 -11.72
CA THR A 62 -10.54 -14.38 -12.01
C THR A 62 -9.22 -15.14 -12.07
N GLY A 63 -9.17 -16.37 -11.56
CA GLY A 63 -7.93 -17.15 -11.40
C GLY A 63 -7.01 -16.62 -10.28
N LEU A 64 -7.38 -15.52 -9.63
CA LEU A 64 -6.57 -14.86 -8.61
C LEU A 64 -6.86 -15.41 -7.20
N PRO A 65 -5.85 -15.49 -6.32
CA PRO A 65 -6.06 -15.83 -4.92
C PRO A 65 -6.68 -14.66 -4.14
N TYR A 66 -7.43 -14.98 -3.09
CA TYR A 66 -7.88 -14.05 -2.04
C TYR A 66 -7.83 -14.74 -0.66
N PRO A 67 -7.74 -14.01 0.46
CA PRO A 67 -7.69 -14.61 1.79
C PRO A 67 -8.90 -15.48 2.07
N ALA A 68 -8.67 -16.68 2.63
CA ALA A 68 -9.75 -17.62 2.94
C ALA A 68 -10.66 -17.13 4.09
N ASP A 69 -10.19 -16.18 4.88
CA ASP A 69 -10.91 -15.55 5.99
C ASP A 69 -11.57 -14.22 5.63
N ALA A 70 -11.51 -13.80 4.36
CA ALA A 70 -12.09 -12.56 3.86
C ALA A 70 -13.56 -12.40 4.27
N GLU A 71 -13.94 -11.19 4.69
CA GLU A 71 -15.33 -10.87 5.07
C GLU A 71 -16.20 -10.73 3.82
N ILE A 72 -15.71 -9.99 2.81
CA ILE A 72 -16.37 -9.80 1.50
C ILE A 72 -15.31 -9.82 0.40
N VAL A 73 -15.61 -10.49 -0.72
CA VAL A 73 -14.79 -10.48 -1.94
C VAL A 73 -15.64 -10.08 -3.13
N LEU A 74 -15.21 -9.05 -3.85
CA LEU A 74 -15.77 -8.64 -5.14
C LEU A 74 -14.86 -9.17 -6.24
N GLU A 75 -15.36 -10.06 -7.08
CA GLU A 75 -14.62 -10.65 -8.19
C GLU A 75 -15.09 -10.04 -9.50
N GLY A 76 -14.16 -9.60 -10.34
CA GLY A 76 -14.51 -8.93 -11.58
C GLY A 76 -13.30 -8.61 -12.44
N GLU A 77 -13.47 -7.59 -13.28
CA GLU A 77 -12.42 -7.14 -14.18
C GLU A 77 -12.49 -5.64 -14.41
N ILE A 78 -11.36 -5.08 -14.86
CA ILE A 78 -11.22 -3.69 -15.27
C ILE A 78 -10.92 -3.68 -16.77
N GLY A 79 -11.82 -3.11 -17.57
CA GLY A 79 -11.68 -3.03 -19.03
C GLY A 79 -10.80 -1.84 -19.49
N PRO A 80 -10.10 -1.97 -20.62
CA PRO A 80 -9.40 -0.84 -21.24
C PRO A 80 -10.40 0.18 -21.80
N HIS A 81 -10.07 1.47 -21.68
CA HIS A 81 -10.88 2.59 -22.20
C HIS A 81 -12.28 2.78 -21.58
N GLU A 82 -12.62 2.02 -20.54
CA GLU A 82 -13.90 2.11 -19.85
C GLU A 82 -13.76 2.95 -18.58
N LEU A 83 -14.24 4.19 -18.63
CA LEU A 83 -14.10 5.14 -17.53
C LEU A 83 -15.44 5.61 -16.99
N ARG A 84 -15.44 6.02 -15.73
CA ARG A 84 -16.57 6.64 -15.02
C ARG A 84 -16.05 7.78 -14.15
N ASP A 85 -16.94 8.72 -13.82
CA ASP A 85 -16.62 9.78 -12.87
C ASP A 85 -16.31 9.19 -11.49
N GLU A 86 -15.16 9.54 -10.94
CA GLU A 86 -14.71 9.20 -9.59
C GLU A 86 -14.46 10.50 -8.80
N GLY A 87 -14.66 10.43 -7.47
CA GLY A 87 -14.45 11.56 -6.58
C GLY A 87 -15.54 12.64 -6.59
N PRO A 88 -15.25 13.82 -6.01
CA PRO A 88 -14.04 14.13 -5.27
C PRO A 88 -14.01 13.31 -3.96
N PHE A 89 -12.82 12.97 -3.49
CA PHE A 89 -12.63 12.20 -2.26
C PHE A 89 -11.76 12.97 -1.26
N GLY A 90 -11.97 12.72 0.04
CA GLY A 90 -11.12 13.25 1.10
C GLY A 90 -9.77 12.56 1.04
N GLU A 91 -8.71 13.32 0.76
CA GLU A 91 -7.37 12.76 0.62
C GLU A 91 -6.62 12.74 1.95
N TRP A 92 -5.54 11.96 1.98
CA TRP A 92 -4.69 11.78 3.17
C TRP A 92 -4.19 13.06 3.86
N PRO A 93 -4.05 14.24 3.22
CA PRO A 93 -3.72 15.48 3.93
C PRO A 93 -4.88 16.03 4.78
N GLY A 94 -6.08 15.46 4.69
CA GLY A 94 -7.28 15.92 5.39
C GLY A 94 -8.14 16.91 4.62
N TYR A 95 -7.94 17.00 3.30
CA TYR A 95 -8.62 17.93 2.39
C TYR A 95 -9.10 17.21 1.13
N TYR A 96 -10.12 17.75 0.46
CA TYR A 96 -10.47 17.34 -0.90
C TYR A 96 -9.42 17.89 -1.87
N ALA A 97 -8.42 17.08 -2.17
CA ALA A 97 -7.26 17.52 -2.96
C ALA A 97 -7.37 17.23 -4.45
N SER A 98 -8.28 16.33 -4.86
CA SER A 98 -8.48 15.94 -6.25
C SER A 98 -9.89 16.32 -6.73
N PRO A 99 -10.03 16.97 -7.89
CA PRO A 99 -11.33 17.16 -8.51
C PRO A 99 -11.87 15.81 -9.02
N LYS A 100 -13.12 15.80 -9.47
CA LYS A 100 -13.65 14.64 -10.19
C LYS A 100 -12.82 14.36 -11.44
N SER A 101 -12.51 13.09 -11.68
CA SER A 101 -11.85 12.63 -12.91
C SER A 101 -12.49 11.35 -13.43
N LEU A 102 -12.22 11.07 -14.71
CA LEU A 102 -12.61 9.81 -15.33
C LEU A 102 -11.60 8.73 -14.96
N GLU A 103 -12.02 7.78 -14.14
CA GLU A 103 -11.20 6.65 -13.69
C GLU A 103 -11.76 5.30 -14.19
N PRO A 104 -10.90 4.27 -14.33
CA PRO A 104 -11.36 2.92 -14.59
C PRO A 104 -12.24 2.40 -13.45
N PHE A 105 -13.27 1.63 -13.79
CA PHE A 105 -14.16 1.00 -12.82
C PHE A 105 -14.09 -0.52 -12.90
N ILE A 106 -14.51 -1.17 -11.82
CA ILE A 106 -14.55 -2.63 -11.73
C ILE A 106 -15.94 -3.10 -12.18
N ARG A 107 -15.98 -3.95 -13.20
CA ARG A 107 -17.18 -4.71 -13.58
C ARG A 107 -17.26 -5.94 -12.68
N VAL A 108 -18.03 -5.82 -11.60
CA VAL A 108 -18.22 -6.92 -10.63
C VAL A 108 -19.06 -8.03 -11.27
N LYS A 109 -18.54 -9.25 -11.24
CA LYS A 109 -19.18 -10.47 -11.75
C LYS A 109 -19.78 -11.31 -10.62
N ARG A 110 -19.13 -11.35 -9.45
CA ARG A 110 -19.60 -12.10 -8.29
C ARG A 110 -19.21 -11.39 -6.99
N ILE A 111 -20.08 -11.51 -5.99
CA ILE A 111 -19.82 -11.08 -4.63
C ILE A 111 -19.92 -12.32 -3.74
N LEU A 112 -18.87 -12.58 -2.97
CA LEU A 112 -18.83 -13.61 -1.94
C LEU A 112 -18.73 -12.93 -0.59
N HIS A 113 -19.37 -13.48 0.44
CA HIS A 113 -19.28 -12.93 1.79
C HIS A 113 -19.51 -13.98 2.86
N ARG A 114 -18.99 -13.73 4.07
CA ARG A 114 -19.30 -14.53 5.27
C ARG A 114 -20.74 -14.29 5.72
N ASN A 115 -21.28 -15.19 6.55
CA ASN A 115 -22.51 -14.91 7.28
C ASN A 115 -22.27 -13.71 8.21
N ASN A 116 -23.15 -12.70 8.14
CA ASN A 116 -23.02 -11.43 8.89
C ASN A 116 -21.68 -10.71 8.63
N PRO A 117 -21.41 -10.27 7.39
CA PRO A 117 -20.09 -9.76 7.02
C PRO A 117 -19.79 -8.39 7.64
N ILE A 118 -18.52 -8.16 7.93
CA ILE A 118 -18.02 -6.87 8.43
C ILE A 118 -17.37 -6.08 7.28
N VAL A 119 -17.91 -4.89 7.00
CA VAL A 119 -17.31 -3.96 6.03
C VAL A 119 -16.27 -3.10 6.73
N SER A 120 -14.99 -3.31 6.41
CA SER A 120 -13.92 -2.41 6.83
C SER A 120 -14.05 -1.06 6.13
N CYS A 121 -13.97 0.04 6.89
CA CYS A 121 -14.01 1.39 6.34
C CYS A 121 -12.73 2.15 6.67
N ALA A 122 -12.08 2.67 5.62
CA ALA A 122 -11.02 3.65 5.75
C ALA A 122 -11.65 5.05 5.75
N ASN A 123 -11.83 5.62 6.94
CA ASN A 123 -12.25 7.00 7.11
C ASN A 123 -11.12 7.96 6.64
N PRO A 124 -11.41 8.88 5.70
CA PRO A 124 -10.55 10.04 5.50
C PRO A 124 -10.71 11.01 6.66
N ALA A 125 -9.61 11.31 7.34
CA ALA A 125 -9.57 12.29 8.41
C ALA A 125 -8.38 13.23 8.25
N ARG A 126 -8.44 14.37 8.94
CA ARG A 126 -7.24 15.20 9.13
C ARG A 126 -6.22 14.40 9.94
N PRO A 127 -4.96 14.31 9.50
CA PRO A 127 -3.91 13.69 10.28
C PRO A 127 -3.74 14.33 11.67
N PRO A 128 -3.30 13.57 12.69
CA PRO A 128 -2.99 12.15 12.64
C PRO A 128 -4.23 11.25 12.73
N HIS A 129 -4.24 10.13 11.99
CA HIS A 129 -5.25 9.08 12.09
C HIS A 129 -4.63 7.71 11.82
N THR A 130 -5.39 6.62 12.00
CA THR A 130 -4.86 5.24 11.95
C THR A 130 -4.02 4.94 10.71
N LEU A 131 -4.43 5.40 9.53
CA LEU A 131 -3.67 5.18 8.29
C LEU A 131 -2.36 5.95 8.25
N THR A 132 -2.29 7.15 8.85
CA THR A 132 -1.03 7.90 8.86
C THR A 132 -0.03 7.36 9.86
N LEU A 133 -0.48 6.77 10.97
CA LEU A 133 0.37 6.03 11.89
C LEU A 133 0.97 4.78 11.23
N LEU A 134 0.17 4.00 10.51
CA LEU A 134 0.66 2.79 9.82
C LEU A 134 1.67 3.15 8.72
N ARG A 135 1.41 4.24 8.00
CA ARG A 135 2.37 4.80 7.03
C ARG A 135 3.64 5.33 7.69
N ALA A 136 3.54 5.96 8.86
CA ALA A 136 4.69 6.41 9.64
C ALA A 136 5.61 5.24 9.99
N ILE A 137 5.06 4.16 10.57
CA ILE A 137 5.83 2.97 10.96
C ILE A 137 6.52 2.34 9.75
N THR A 138 5.77 2.07 8.68
CA THR A 138 6.30 1.40 7.49
C THR A 138 7.37 2.23 6.79
N ARG A 139 7.12 3.53 6.56
CA ARG A 139 8.12 4.42 5.93
C ARG A 139 9.37 4.58 6.78
N SER A 140 9.23 4.71 8.09
CA SER A 140 10.37 4.80 9.00
C SER A 140 11.29 3.59 8.88
N ALA A 141 10.72 2.39 8.86
CA ALA A 141 11.46 1.14 8.72
C ALA A 141 12.18 1.06 7.36
N HIS A 142 11.49 1.41 6.27
CA HIS A 142 12.08 1.37 4.93
C HIS A 142 13.18 2.40 4.72
N VAL A 143 12.98 3.65 5.14
CA VAL A 143 14.01 4.70 5.06
C VAL A 143 15.23 4.32 5.89
N TRP A 144 15.03 3.76 7.09
CA TRP A 144 16.14 3.23 7.88
C TRP A 144 16.92 2.17 7.11
N GLU A 145 16.22 1.16 6.58
CA GLU A 145 16.86 0.05 5.87
C GLU A 145 17.59 0.50 4.61
N GLU A 146 17.04 1.44 3.86
CA GLU A 146 17.66 2.03 2.67
C GLU A 146 18.90 2.88 3.01
N LEU A 147 18.86 3.66 4.10
CA LEU A 147 20.03 4.39 4.59
C LEU A 147 21.16 3.43 5.02
N LYS A 148 20.81 2.34 5.72
CA LYS A 148 21.76 1.28 6.10
C LYS A 148 22.39 0.63 4.86
N LYS A 149 21.58 0.22 3.88
CA LYS A 149 22.04 -0.39 2.62
C LYS A 149 22.94 0.56 1.81
N SER A 150 22.66 1.85 1.87
CA SER A 150 23.49 2.90 1.25
C SER A 150 24.81 3.17 2.00
N GLY A 151 25.07 2.45 3.09
CA GLY A 151 26.32 2.56 3.85
C GLY A 151 26.43 3.79 4.73
N VAL A 152 25.31 4.47 5.05
CA VAL A 152 25.32 5.61 5.99
C VAL A 152 25.55 5.08 7.42
N PRO A 153 26.67 5.44 8.09
CA PRO A 153 26.98 4.90 9.41
C PRO A 153 26.17 5.60 10.50
N GLU A 154 26.13 5.00 11.69
CA GLU A 154 25.66 5.65 12.93
C GLU A 154 24.23 6.24 12.89
N ILE A 155 23.34 5.65 12.11
CA ILE A 155 21.89 5.90 12.19
C ILE A 155 21.38 5.38 13.54
N ARG A 156 20.76 6.26 14.31
CA ARG A 156 20.21 5.98 15.65
C ARG A 156 18.70 5.85 15.67
N GLY A 157 18.03 6.44 14.69
CA GLY A 157 16.58 6.56 14.65
C GLY A 157 16.12 7.05 13.28
N VAL A 158 14.99 6.55 12.79
CA VAL A 158 14.24 7.16 11.71
C VAL A 158 12.77 7.20 12.13
N TRP A 159 12.13 8.35 11.98
CA TRP A 159 10.70 8.49 12.20
C TRP A 159 10.07 9.41 11.16
N SER A 160 9.15 8.88 10.36
CA SER A 160 8.27 9.63 9.48
C SER A 160 7.02 10.03 10.28
N HIS A 161 6.87 11.32 10.58
CA HIS A 161 5.82 11.80 11.48
C HIS A 161 4.41 11.66 10.91
N GLU A 162 3.48 11.22 11.74
CA GLU A 162 2.09 10.89 11.39
C GLU A 162 1.27 12.04 10.79
N PRO A 163 1.49 13.34 11.15
CA PRO A 163 0.81 14.43 10.47
C PRO A 163 1.19 14.59 8.98
N GLY A 164 2.36 14.09 8.60
CA GLY A 164 2.89 14.22 7.24
C GLY A 164 3.90 13.12 6.94
N PRO A 165 3.50 11.83 6.91
CA PRO A 165 4.44 10.70 6.83
C PRO A 165 5.17 10.62 5.49
N ARG A 166 4.80 11.47 4.51
CA ARG A 166 5.47 11.64 3.22
C ARG A 166 6.33 12.90 3.11
N GLN A 167 6.24 13.81 4.09
CA GLN A 167 6.81 15.16 4.00
C GLN A 167 7.77 15.45 5.15
N PHE A 168 7.57 14.80 6.29
CA PHE A 168 8.35 15.07 7.49
C PHE A 168 8.91 13.78 8.07
N THR A 169 10.16 13.50 7.69
CA THR A 169 10.96 12.38 8.21
C THR A 169 12.15 12.92 8.99
N VAL A 170 12.33 12.42 10.20
CA VAL A 170 13.45 12.74 11.07
C VAL A 170 14.41 11.56 11.08
N VAL A 171 15.69 11.83 10.78
CA VAL A 171 16.78 10.86 10.87
C VAL A 171 17.70 11.29 12.01
N ALA A 172 17.73 10.52 13.08
CA ALA A 172 18.67 10.70 14.17
C ALA A 172 19.99 10.01 13.83
N ILE A 173 21.10 10.75 13.89
CA ILE A 173 22.45 10.23 13.64
C ILE A 173 23.41 10.59 14.77
N LYS A 174 24.44 9.77 14.98
CA LYS A 174 25.64 10.19 15.71
C LYS A 174 26.66 10.70 14.69
N GLN A 175 26.99 11.98 14.76
CA GLN A 175 27.92 12.62 13.83
C GLN A 175 29.31 11.96 13.87
N ARG A 176 29.88 11.62 12.70
CA ARG A 176 31.19 10.97 12.58
C ARG A 176 32.23 11.78 11.78
N TYR A 177 31.79 12.56 10.80
CA TYR A 177 32.66 13.32 9.91
C TYR A 177 31.94 14.55 9.35
N PRO A 178 32.67 15.61 8.94
CA PRO A 178 32.07 16.74 8.22
C PRO A 178 31.29 16.29 6.99
N GLY A 179 30.06 16.79 6.81
CA GLY A 179 29.18 16.38 5.72
C GLY A 179 28.32 15.15 5.98
N HIS A 180 28.49 14.44 7.12
CA HIS A 180 27.68 13.27 7.45
C HIS A 180 26.17 13.56 7.48
N VAL A 181 25.74 14.65 8.12
CA VAL A 181 24.33 15.12 8.10
C VAL A 181 23.83 15.32 6.67
N LYS A 182 24.64 15.95 5.81
CA LYS A 182 24.26 16.24 4.43
C LYS A 182 24.10 14.96 3.62
N GLN A 183 25.02 14.01 3.78
CA GLN A 183 24.93 12.69 3.14
C GLN A 183 23.68 11.95 3.60
N ALA A 184 23.45 11.86 4.91
CA ALA A 184 22.28 11.17 5.47
C ALA A 184 20.97 11.80 4.97
N GLY A 185 20.85 13.13 5.01
CA GLY A 185 19.67 13.85 4.53
C GLY A 185 19.44 13.71 3.03
N MET A 186 20.49 13.81 2.21
CA MET A 186 20.38 13.63 0.75
C MET A 186 19.92 12.23 0.39
N ILE A 187 20.52 11.19 0.99
CA ILE A 187 20.13 9.80 0.71
C ILE A 187 18.72 9.55 1.21
N ALA A 188 18.36 10.01 2.42
CA ALA A 188 17.00 9.85 2.94
C ALA A 188 15.94 10.47 2.02
N SER A 189 16.23 11.63 1.41
CA SER A 189 15.32 12.29 0.47
C SER A 189 15.16 11.58 -0.88
N GLN A 190 16.07 10.65 -1.19
CA GLN A 190 16.05 9.85 -2.42
C GLN A 190 15.54 8.43 -2.20
N CYS A 191 15.27 8.05 -0.95
CA CYS A 191 14.67 6.77 -0.63
C CYS A 191 13.29 6.65 -1.29
N PHE A 192 12.94 5.47 -1.80
CA PHE A 192 11.61 5.26 -2.40
C PHE A 192 10.49 5.49 -1.39
N SER A 193 10.79 5.20 -0.13
CA SER A 193 9.91 5.43 1.03
C SER A 193 10.17 6.77 1.74
N GLY A 194 11.14 7.56 1.25
CA GLY A 194 11.55 8.87 1.75
C GLY A 194 10.57 10.00 1.45
#